data_AF-A0A4R2D1N0-F1
#
_entry.id   AF-A0A4R2D1N0-F1
#
_cell.length_a   1.000
_cell.length_b   1.000
_cell.length_c   1.000
_cell.angle_alpha   90.00
_cell.angle_beta   90.00
_cell.angle_gamma   90.00
#
_symmetry.space_group_name_H-M   'P 1'
#
loop_
_entity.id
_entity.type
_entity.pdbx_description
1 polymer ?
#
loop_
_entity_poly.entity_id
_entity_poly.type
_entity_poly.pdbx_seq_one_letter_code
_entity_poly.pdbx_strand_id
1 'polypeptide(L)' 'MRTNIDLDDDLIAKAKEFTGLPTKKAIVDLALREFVQNCQRREALENLRGMGWEGDLDEMRTDIDPKNCFKTLRNDRRR' A
#
# COMPACT_ATOMS: atom_id res chain seq x y z
N MET A 1 -5.36 6.52 29.37
CA MET A 1 -4.11 6.74 30.12
C MET A 1 -3.58 8.13 29.80
N ARG A 2 -3.13 8.91 30.80
CA ARG A 2 -2.51 10.21 30.58
C ARG A 2 -1.01 10.05 30.84
N THR A 3 -0.21 10.33 29.82
CA THR A 3 1.25 10.20 29.87
C THR A 3 1.85 11.53 29.47
N ASN A 4 2.92 11.94 30.15
CA ASN A 4 3.70 13.10 29.76
C ASN A 4 4.92 12.61 28.98
N ILE A 5 5.05 13.05 27.73
CA ILE A 5 6.09 12.59 26.80
C ILE A 5 6.60 13.84 26.10
N ASP A 6 7.92 14.00 26.03
CA ASP A 6 8.51 15.09 25.28
C ASP A 6 8.47 14.76 23.78
N LEU A 7 8.02 15.71 22.97
CA LEU A 7 7.78 15.55 21.54
C LEU A 7 8.37 16.76 20.83
N ASP A 8 9.08 16.49 19.74
CA ASP A 8 9.61 17.55 18.87
C ASP A 8 8.45 18.37 18.27
N ASP A 9 8.43 19.66 18.57
CA ASP A 9 7.39 20.59 18.12
C ASP A 9 7.44 20.85 16.61
N ASP A 10 8.62 20.78 15.98
CA ASP A 10 8.76 20.94 14.54
C ASP A 10 8.17 19.73 13.80
N LEU A 11 8.35 18.53 14.37
CA LEU A 11 7.76 17.31 13.83
C LEU A 11 6.23 17.35 13.92
N ILE A 12 5.69 17.81 15.06
CA ILE A 12 4.25 17.97 15.25
C ILE A 12 3.68 19.05 14.33
N ALA A 13 4.41 20.15 14.10
CA ALA A 13 4.00 21.19 13.17
C ALA A 13 3.87 20.65 11.74
N LYS A 14 4.86 19.89 11.27
CA LYS A 14 4.81 19.21 9.96
C LYS A 14 3.68 18.19 9.89
N ALA A 15 3.52 17.36 10.92
CA ALA A 15 2.45 16.38 10.97
C ALA A 15 1.06 17.05 10.96
N LYS A 16 0.94 18.21 11.60
CA LYS A 16 -0.29 19.02 11.57
C LYS A 16 -0.56 19.59 10.18
N GLU A 17 0.45 20.05 9.47
CA GLU A 17 0.32 20.50 8.08
C GLU A 17 -0.13 19.37 7.15
N PHE A 18 0.45 18.17 7.28
CA PHE A 18 0.08 17.02 6.45
C PHE A 18 -1.29 16.42 6.77
N THR A 19 -1.67 16.37 8.05
CA THR A 19 -2.90 15.68 8.49
C THR A 19 -4.08 16.62 8.69
N GLY A 20 -3.85 17.94 8.81
CA GLY A 20 -4.88 18.92 9.15
C GLY A 20 -5.44 18.78 10.57
N LEU A 21 -4.86 17.93 11.43
CA LEU A 21 -5.43 17.61 12.73
C LEU A 21 -5.16 18.72 13.76
N PRO A 22 -6.16 19.10 14.57
CA PRO A 22 -6.04 20.26 15.45
C PRO A 22 -5.19 19.98 16.71
N THR A 23 -5.07 18.73 17.16
CA THR A 23 -4.49 18.39 18.47
C THR A 23 -3.31 17.44 18.36
N LYS A 24 -2.30 17.65 19.23
CA LYS A 24 -1.14 16.74 19.37
C LYS A 24 -1.58 15.30 19.65
N LYS A 25 -2.61 15.11 20.48
CA LYS A 25 -3.17 13.79 20.80
C LYS A 25 -3.74 13.08 19.57
N ALA A 26 -4.48 13.79 18.72
CA ALA A 26 -5.05 13.18 17.52
C ALA A 26 -3.97 12.76 16.53
N ILE A 27 -2.92 13.58 16.37
CA ILE A 27 -1.76 13.26 15.53
C ILE A 27 -1.06 12.00 16.05
N VAL A 28 -0.83 11.90 17.36
CA VAL A 28 -0.18 10.73 17.97
C VAL A 28 -1.05 9.47 17.84
N ASP A 29 -2.36 9.58 18.05
CA ASP A 29 -3.29 8.45 17.88
C ASP A 29 -3.29 7.94 16.43
N LEU A 30 -3.34 8.84 15.45
CA LEU A 30 -3.26 8.49 14.03
C LEU A 30 -1.93 7.81 13.71
N ALA A 31 -0.80 8.39 14.13
CA ALA A 31 0.52 7.85 13.87
C ALA A 31 0.70 6.44 14.45
N LEU A 32 0.20 6.19 15.67
CA LEU A 32 0.28 4.87 16.29
C LEU A 32 -0.59 3.84 15.56
N ARG A 33 -1.80 4.23 15.10
CA ARG A 33 -2.66 3.34 14.32
C ARG A 33 -2.01 2.94 13.00
N GLU A 34 -1.48 3.92 12.27
CA GLU A 34 -0.78 3.66 11.00
C GLU A 34 0.48 2.81 11.22
N PHE A 35 1.24 3.09 12.27
CA PHE A 35 2.43 2.31 12.61
C PHE A 35 2.09 0.83 12.86
N VAL A 36 1.06 0.54 13.65
CA VAL A 36 0.62 -0.84 13.91
C VAL A 36 0.16 -1.52 12.63
N GLN A 37 -0.67 -0.85 11.81
CA GLN A 37 -1.12 -1.42 10.53
C GLN A 37 0.05 -1.69 9.59
N ASN A 38 1.06 -0.80 9.55
CA ASN A 38 2.26 -0.99 8.74
C ASN A 38 3.07 -2.20 9.21
N CYS A 39 3.23 -2.37 10.52
CA CYS A 39 3.91 -3.55 11.09
C CYS A 39 3.17 -4.85 10.74
N GLN A 40 1.85 -4.87 10.84
CA GLN A 40 1.05 -6.04 10.45
C GLN A 40 1.20 -6.38 8.97
N ARG A 41 1.19 -5.38 8.09
CA ARG A 41 1.43 -5.59 6.64
C ARG A 41 2.83 -6.14 6.38
N ARG A 42 3.85 -5.66 7.09
CA ARG A 42 5.22 -6.17 6.98
C ARG A 42 5.32 -7.62 7.45
N GLU A 43 4.69 -7.96 8.57
CA GLU A 43 4.65 -9.33 9.06
C GLU A 43 3.95 -10.26 8.06
N ALA A 44 2.83 -9.84 7.49
CA ALA A 44 2.16 -10.59 6.42
C ALA A 44 3.08 -10.81 5.21
N LEU A 45 3.81 -9.77 4.77
CA LEU A 45 4.79 -9.88 3.68
C LEU A 45 5.94 -10.85 4.01
N GLU A 46 6.48 -10.80 5.22
CA GLU A 46 7.51 -11.75 5.66
C GLU A 46 6.95 -13.19 5.72
N ASN A 47 5.69 -13.39 6.11
CA ASN A 47 5.06 -14.71 6.08
C ASN A 47 4.84 -15.23 4.65
N LEU A 48 4.65 -14.33 3.69
CA LEU A 48 4.60 -14.67 2.26
C LEU A 48 6.00 -14.97 1.69
N ARG A 49 7.06 -14.53 2.36
CA ARG A 49 8.42 -14.70 1.91
C ARG A 49 8.82 -16.16 1.96
N GLY A 50 9.25 -16.69 0.83
CA GLY A 50 9.65 -18.10 0.71
C GLY A 50 8.51 -19.07 0.43
N MET A 51 7.27 -18.59 0.26
CA MET A 51 6.15 -19.44 -0.16
C MET A 51 6.29 -19.97 -1.60
N GLY A 52 7.36 -19.58 -2.30
CA GLY A 52 7.57 -19.93 -3.70
C GLY A 52 6.54 -19.25 -4.60
N TRP A 53 6.88 -19.11 -5.87
CA TRP A 53 5.88 -18.83 -6.88
C TRP A 53 6.06 -19.89 -7.96
N GLU A 54 5.01 -20.67 -8.21
CA GLU A 54 5.02 -21.69 -9.24
C GLU A 54 4.51 -21.08 -10.54
N GLY A 55 5.43 -20.82 -11.47
CA GLY A 55 5.16 -20.33 -12.80
C GLY A 55 6.46 -19.95 -13.53
N ASP A 56 6.39 -19.80 -14.85
CA ASP A 56 7.48 -19.26 -15.66
C ASP A 56 7.16 -17.80 -16.01
N LEU A 57 8.02 -16.89 -15.54
CA LEU A 57 7.88 -15.44 -15.78
C LEU A 57 8.02 -15.06 -17.26
N ASP A 58 8.81 -15.82 -18.01
CA ASP A 58 9.08 -15.54 -19.41
C ASP A 58 7.90 -15.99 -20.27
N GLU A 59 7.29 -17.14 -19.99
CA GLU A 59 6.08 -17.60 -20.67
C GLU A 59 4.94 -16.58 -20.54
N MET A 60 4.68 -16.09 -19.32
CA MET A 60 3.62 -15.09 -19.06
C MET A 60 3.84 -13.76 -19.77
N ARG A 61 5.09 -13.37 -20.02
CA ARG A 61 5.42 -12.13 -20.74
C ARG A 61 5.30 -12.28 -22.25
N THR A 62 5.48 -13.50 -22.76
CA THR A 62 5.37 -13.79 -24.20
C THR A 62 3.94 -14.07 -24.69
N ASP A 63 3.01 -14.40 -23.79
CA ASP A 63 1.57 -14.54 -24.09
C ASP A 63 0.97 -13.26 -24.68
N ILE A 64 1.45 -12.10 -24.22
CA ILE A 64 0.92 -10.79 -24.62
C ILE A 64 1.41 -10.48 -26.03
N ASP A 65 0.73 -11.01 -27.06
CA ASP A 65 0.90 -10.55 -28.44
C ASP A 65 0.12 -9.24 -28.65
N PRO A 66 0.80 -8.08 -28.72
CA PRO A 66 0.13 -6.80 -28.95
C PRO A 66 -0.60 -6.74 -30.31
N LYS A 67 -0.33 -7.67 -31.24
CA LYS A 67 -0.99 -7.73 -32.55
C LYS A 67 -2.31 -8.50 -32.54
N ASN A 68 -2.61 -9.28 -31.49
CA ASN A 68 -3.83 -10.10 -31.39
C ASN A 68 -4.93 -9.48 -30.50
N CYS A 69 -4.57 -8.56 -29.60
CA CYS A 69 -5.52 -7.89 -28.70
C CYS A 69 -6.66 -7.13 -29.44
N PHE A 70 -6.42 -6.68 -30.68
CA PHE A 70 -7.40 -5.91 -31.45
C PHE A 70 -8.33 -6.75 -32.34
N LYS A 71 -8.07 -8.06 -32.52
CA LYS A 71 -8.86 -8.91 -33.43
C LYS A 71 -10.14 -9.45 -32.76
N THR A 72 -10.12 -9.70 -31.47
CA THR A 72 -11.27 -10.26 -30.73
C THR A 72 -12.40 -9.24 -30.55
N LEU A 73 -12.08 -7.94 -30.42
CA LEU A 73 -13.09 -6.87 -30.25
C LEU A 73 -13.86 -6.48 -31.52
N ARG A 74 -13.44 -6.94 -32.71
CA ARG A 74 -14.14 -6.62 -33.97
C ARG A 74 -15.21 -7.67 -34.35
N ASN A 75 -15.15 -8.88 -33.80
CA ASN A 75 -16.12 -9.94 -34.07
C ASN A 75 -17.39 -9.87 -33.21
N ASP A 76 -17.37 -9.17 -32.07
CA ASP A 76 -18.53 -9.06 -31.17
C ASP A 76 -19.59 -8.02 -31.61
N ARG A 77 -19.30 -7.21 -32.64
CA ARG A 77 -20.25 -6.23 -33.21
C ARG A 77 -21.05 -6.74 -34.43
N ARG A 78 -21.08 -8.06 -34.65
CA ARG A 78 -21.92 -8.73 -35.67
C ARG A 78 -22.79 -9.85 -35.07
N ARG A 79 -23.36 -9.64 -33.89
CA ARG A 79 -24.54 -10.38 -33.42
C ARG A 79 -25.57 -9.41 -32.89
#